data_AF-A0A5R2N0X1-F1
#
_entry.id   AF-A0A5R2N0X1-F1
#
_cell.length_a   1.000
_cell.length_b   1.000
_cell.length_c   1.000
_cell.angle_alpha   90.00
_cell.angle_beta   90.00
_cell.angle_gamma   90.00
#
_symmetry.space_group_name_H-M   'P 1'
#
loop_
_entity.id
_entity.type
_entity.pdbx_description
1 polymer ?
#
loop_
_entity_poly.entity_id
_entity_poly.type
_entity_poly.pdbx_seq_one_letter_code
_entity_poly.pdbx_strand_id
1 'polypeptide(L)'
;AVELDMAAAGWRPAVDNFLGRVTKARILQAVTEAKGQQAADRLMHLKKGDMASEAEMLIADAGWLPEPLRTPGHREAEVEETQASEPVVEPTAENDGETSMGEADRFAQNDEADKALHTIAAE
;
A
#
# COMPACT_ATOMS: atom_id res chain seq x y z
N ALA A 1 21.57 22.19 7.33
CA ALA A 1 20.12 21.90 7.24
C ALA A 1 19.75 21.01 8.42
N VAL A 2 18.50 21.01 8.87
CA VAL A 2 18.03 20.00 9.85
C VAL A 2 17.67 18.75 9.06
N GLU A 3 18.32 17.64 9.36
CA GLU A 3 17.94 16.32 8.85
C GLU A 3 16.73 15.84 9.65
N LEU A 4 15.57 15.75 8.99
CA LEU A 4 14.34 15.21 9.59
C LEU A 4 14.17 13.76 9.11
N ASP A 5 14.51 12.83 9.97
CA ASP A 5 14.22 11.41 9.76
C ASP A 5 13.00 11.02 10.60
N MET A 6 11.85 10.86 9.94
CA MET A 6 10.59 10.54 10.62
C MET A 6 10.55 9.09 11.10
N ALA A 7 11.25 8.18 10.43
CA ALA A 7 11.30 6.78 10.84
C ALA A 7 12.11 6.63 12.14
N ALA A 8 13.26 7.30 12.23
CA ALA A 8 14.08 7.43 13.44
C ALA A 8 13.38 8.22 14.56
N ALA A 9 12.50 9.16 14.20
CA ALA A 9 11.60 9.82 15.16
C ALA A 9 10.49 8.88 15.69
N GLY A 10 10.46 7.61 15.27
CA GLY A 10 9.54 6.59 15.76
C GLY A 10 8.20 6.57 15.03
N TRP A 11 8.07 7.23 13.87
CA TRP A 11 6.86 7.13 13.07
C TRP A 11 6.68 5.69 12.56
N ARG A 12 5.45 5.17 12.67
CA ARG A 12 5.09 3.85 12.17
C ARG A 12 3.76 3.88 11.42
N PRO A 13 3.66 3.12 10.31
CA PRO A 13 2.42 2.98 9.56
C PRO A 13 1.46 2.03 10.30
N ALA A 14 0.48 2.59 11.02
CA ALA A 14 -0.54 1.84 11.74
C ALA A 14 -1.95 2.02 11.15
N VAL A 15 -2.87 1.12 11.50
CA VAL A 15 -4.30 1.21 11.13
C VAL A 15 -4.93 2.51 11.63
N ASP A 16 -4.66 2.90 12.87
CA ASP A 16 -5.26 4.11 13.47
C ASP A 16 -4.80 5.43 12.81
N ASN A 17 -3.59 5.43 12.21
CA ASN A 17 -3.00 6.63 11.65
C ASN A 17 -3.06 6.71 10.12
N PHE A 18 -2.49 5.72 9.41
CA PHE A 18 -2.32 5.78 7.95
C PHE A 18 -3.16 4.72 7.24
N LEU A 19 -2.99 3.44 7.61
CA LEU A 19 -3.55 2.31 6.87
C LEU A 19 -5.09 2.27 6.93
N GLY A 20 -5.69 2.77 8.01
CA GLY A 20 -7.14 2.93 8.13
C GLY A 20 -7.71 4.06 7.27
N ARG A 21 -6.90 5.06 6.91
CA ARG A 21 -7.35 6.27 6.19
C ARG A 21 -7.16 6.21 4.68
N VAL A 22 -6.29 5.34 4.19
CA VAL A 22 -5.99 5.22 2.75
C VAL A 22 -6.80 4.11 2.05
N THR A 23 -6.78 4.11 0.73
CA THR A 23 -7.45 3.10 -0.10
C THR A 23 -6.70 1.76 -0.08
N LYS A 24 -7.39 0.66 -0.43
CA LYS A 24 -6.77 -0.67 -0.57
C LYS A 24 -5.53 -0.65 -1.49
N ALA A 25 -5.65 0.03 -2.63
CA ALA A 25 -4.54 0.17 -3.58
C ALA A 25 -3.32 0.85 -2.94
N ARG A 26 -3.53 1.85 -2.08
CA ARG A 26 -2.42 2.52 -1.40
C ARG A 26 -1.79 1.65 -0.31
N ILE A 27 -2.58 0.82 0.38
CA ILE A 27 -2.05 -0.18 1.32
C ILE A 27 -1.16 -1.17 0.56
N LEU A 28 -1.63 -1.71 -0.57
CA LEU A 28 -0.84 -2.63 -1.39
C LEU A 28 0.44 -1.97 -1.88
N GLN A 29 0.38 -0.73 -2.38
CA GLN A 29 1.57 0.02 -2.78
C GLN A 29 2.56 0.17 -1.63
N ALA A 30 2.10 0.54 -0.42
CA ALA A 30 2.96 0.67 0.75
C ALA A 30 3.65 -0.65 1.11
N VAL A 31 2.92 -1.76 1.05
CA VAL A 31 3.46 -3.10 1.31
C VAL A 31 4.43 -3.53 0.21
N THR A 32 4.14 -3.25 -1.06
CA THR A 32 5.05 -3.50 -2.17
C THR A 32 6.35 -2.70 -2.02
N GLU A 33 6.27 -1.43 -1.62
CA GLU A 33 7.43 -0.57 -1.37
C GLU A 33 8.27 -1.04 -0.17
N ALA A 34 7.64 -1.57 0.88
CA ALA A 34 8.31 -1.93 2.13
C ALA A 34 8.82 -3.38 2.19
N LYS A 35 8.09 -4.32 1.58
CA LYS A 35 8.32 -5.78 1.67
C LYS A 35 8.26 -6.51 0.33
N GLY A 36 8.00 -5.79 -0.77
CA GLY A 36 7.96 -6.37 -2.11
C GLY A 36 6.58 -6.90 -2.53
N GLN A 37 6.46 -7.23 -3.82
CA GLN A 37 5.18 -7.58 -4.45
C GLN A 37 4.55 -8.86 -3.90
N GLN A 38 5.35 -9.84 -3.50
CA GLN A 38 4.81 -11.09 -2.93
C GLN A 38 4.04 -10.86 -1.62
N ALA A 39 4.47 -9.90 -0.80
CA ALA A 39 3.76 -9.55 0.42
C ALA A 39 2.41 -8.88 0.09
N ALA A 40 2.37 -8.02 -0.93
CA ALA A 40 1.13 -7.37 -1.36
C ALA A 40 0.11 -8.35 -1.95
N ASP A 41 0.54 -9.34 -2.74
CA ASP A 41 -0.34 -10.38 -3.30
C ASP A 41 -1.07 -11.18 -2.20
N ARG A 42 -0.38 -11.47 -1.10
CA ARG A 42 -0.98 -12.11 0.09
C ARG A 42 -2.04 -11.26 0.77
N LEU A 43 -2.06 -9.95 0.56
CA LEU A 43 -3.05 -9.07 1.15
C LEU A 43 -4.19 -8.70 0.19
N MET A 44 -3.97 -8.82 -1.13
CA MET A 44 -4.88 -8.26 -2.13
C MET A 44 -6.32 -8.78 -2.03
N HIS A 45 -6.46 -10.03 -1.57
CA HIS A 45 -7.72 -10.75 -1.47
C HIS A 45 -8.45 -10.48 -0.14
N LEU A 46 -7.83 -9.76 0.80
CA LEU A 46 -8.42 -9.43 2.08
C LEU A 46 -9.40 -8.25 1.99
N LYS A 47 -10.30 -8.18 2.98
CA LYS A 47 -11.15 -6.99 3.19
C LYS A 47 -10.29 -5.85 3.75
N LYS A 48 -10.74 -4.59 3.60
CA LYS A 48 -9.91 -3.41 3.94
C LYS A 48 -9.44 -3.40 5.40
N GLY A 49 -10.30 -3.78 6.34
CA GLY A 49 -9.95 -3.85 7.76
C GLY A 49 -8.82 -4.84 8.00
N ASP A 50 -9.02 -6.10 7.58
CA ASP A 50 -8.01 -7.16 7.70
C ASP A 50 -6.72 -6.82 6.94
N MET A 51 -6.85 -6.28 5.72
CA MET A 51 -5.73 -5.83 4.89
C MET A 51 -4.89 -4.76 5.61
N ALA A 52 -5.54 -3.81 6.29
CA ALA A 52 -4.84 -2.76 7.02
C ALA A 52 -4.11 -3.33 8.25
N SER A 53 -4.75 -4.23 9.01
CA SER A 53 -4.14 -4.88 10.18
C SER A 53 -2.95 -5.77 9.80
N GLU A 54 -3.09 -6.60 8.77
CA GLU A 54 -1.98 -7.44 8.28
C GLU A 54 -0.86 -6.60 7.66
N ALA A 55 -1.20 -5.54 6.93
CA ALA A 55 -0.21 -4.60 6.42
C ALA A 55 0.59 -3.97 7.56
N GLU A 56 -0.06 -3.50 8.63
CA GLU A 56 0.61 -2.92 9.79
C GLU A 56 1.68 -3.87 10.33
N MET A 57 1.34 -5.15 10.54
CA MET A 57 2.31 -6.14 11.02
C MET A 57 3.47 -6.37 10.04
N LEU A 58 3.19 -6.37 8.73
CA LEU A 58 4.22 -6.58 7.71
C LEU A 58 5.20 -5.40 7.60
N ILE A 59 4.72 -4.16 7.74
CA ILE A 59 5.53 -2.97 7.46
C ILE A 59 5.97 -2.19 8.72
N ALA A 60 5.48 -2.55 9.92
CA ALA A 60 5.84 -1.89 11.18
C ALA A 60 7.35 -1.93 11.50
N ASP A 61 8.03 -3.02 11.14
CA ASP A 61 9.48 -3.20 11.35
C ASP A 61 10.30 -2.92 10.08
N ALA A 62 9.67 -2.46 9.00
CA ALA A 62 10.36 -2.18 7.74
C ALA A 62 11.05 -0.80 7.72
N GLY A 63 10.80 0.06 8.71
CA GLY A 63 11.25 1.46 8.68
C GLY A 63 10.59 2.29 7.58
N TRP A 64 9.58 1.73 6.90
CA TRP A 64 8.97 2.36 5.73
C TRP A 64 8.18 3.61 6.11
N LEU A 65 8.33 4.64 5.27
CA LEU A 65 7.68 5.92 5.42
C LEU A 65 6.91 6.28 4.14
N PRO A 66 5.70 6.86 4.22
CA PRO A 66 4.96 7.32 3.05
C PRO A 66 5.62 8.55 2.45
N GLU A 67 5.50 8.70 1.13
CA GLU A 67 6.11 9.78 0.35
C GLU A 67 5.97 11.19 0.96
N PRO A 68 4.81 11.62 1.49
CA PRO A 68 4.66 12.97 2.06
C PRO A 68 5.51 13.24 3.31
N LEU A 69 5.94 12.17 4.00
CA LEU A 69 6.78 12.26 5.19
C LEU A 69 8.26 12.06 4.85
N ARG A 70 8.60 11.55 3.66
CA ARG A 70 10.00 11.40 3.22
C ARG A 70 10.60 12.79 2.99
N THR A 71 11.78 13.04 3.55
CA THR A 71 12.49 14.30 3.34
C THR A 71 13.05 14.37 1.92
N PRO A 72 12.78 15.45 1.16
CA PRO A 72 13.33 15.60 -0.19
C PRO A 72 14.86 15.72 -0.11
N GLY A 73 15.56 14.67 -0.55
CA GLY A 73 17.02 14.56 -0.48
C GLY A 73 17.52 13.33 0.28
N HIS A 74 16.69 12.72 1.12
CA HIS A 74 16.98 11.43 1.75
C HIS A 74 16.32 10.33 0.90
N ARG A 75 16.99 9.93 -0.19
CA ARG A 75 16.63 8.70 -0.91
C ARG A 75 17.06 7.57 0.02
N GLU A 76 16.09 6.85 0.59
CA GLU A 76 16.34 5.74 1.50
C GLU A 76 17.38 4.80 0.88
N ALA A 77 18.52 4.68 1.56
CA ALA A 77 19.63 3.86 1.14
C ALA A 77 19.20 2.39 1.15
N GLU A 78 19.34 1.75 -0.01
CA GLU A 78 19.79 0.38 -0.20
C GLU A 78 19.16 -0.68 0.74
N VAL A 79 18.02 -1.24 0.33
CA VAL A 79 17.79 -2.67 0.57
C VAL A 79 18.77 -3.43 -0.34
N GLU A 80 19.95 -3.71 0.21
CA GLU A 80 20.95 -4.60 -0.37
C GLU A 80 20.37 -6.02 -0.41
N GLU A 81 19.61 -6.36 -1.45
CA GLU A 81 19.31 -7.75 -1.79
C GLU A 81 20.23 -8.18 -2.94
N THR A 82 21.44 -8.55 -2.56
CA THR A 82 22.37 -9.26 -3.45
C THR A 82 21.86 -10.69 -3.66
N GLN A 83 21.12 -10.94 -4.74
CA GLN A 83 21.29 -12.19 -5.48
C GLN A 83 20.94 -12.02 -6.97
N ALA A 84 22.01 -12.04 -7.76
CA ALA A 84 22.03 -12.08 -9.20
C ALA A 84 21.26 -13.27 -9.78
N SER A 85 20.55 -13.04 -10.89
CA SER A 85 20.80 -13.72 -12.18
C SER A 85 19.78 -13.23 -13.21
N GLU A 86 20.23 -12.36 -14.11
CA GLU A 86 19.81 -12.40 -15.51
C GLU A 86 20.85 -13.27 -16.26
N PRO A 87 20.53 -13.98 -17.37
CA PRO A 87 19.75 -13.43 -18.47
C PRO A 87 18.84 -14.39 -19.26
N VAL A 88 18.16 -13.79 -20.25
CA VAL A 88 17.70 -14.32 -21.54
C VAL A 88 16.35 -15.03 -21.59
N VAL A 89 15.34 -14.33 -22.09
CA VAL A 89 14.44 -14.84 -23.15
C VAL A 89 14.18 -13.72 -24.17
N GLU A 90 14.32 -14.06 -25.44
CA GLU A 90 14.23 -13.16 -26.60
C GLU A 90 12.84 -12.52 -26.77
N PRO A 91 12.75 -11.28 -27.29
CA PRO A 91 11.49 -10.69 -27.70
C PRO A 91 11.08 -11.25 -29.07
N THR A 92 10.04 -12.08 -29.10
CA THR A 92 9.31 -12.36 -30.35
C THR A 92 7.81 -12.19 -30.12
N ALA A 93 7.24 -11.21 -30.83
CA ALA A 93 5.95 -11.21 -31.49
C ALA A 93 5.44 -9.77 -31.60
N GLU A 94 5.71 -9.20 -32.76
CA GLU A 94 4.91 -8.15 -33.37
C GLU A 94 3.44 -8.61 -33.40
N ASN A 95 2.54 -7.86 -32.77
CA ASN A 95 1.14 -7.86 -33.15
C ASN A 95 0.68 -6.40 -33.31
N ASP A 96 0.68 -6.03 -34.57
CA ASP A 96 0.04 -4.90 -35.24
C ASP A 96 -1.43 -4.69 -34.83
N GLY A 97 -1.82 -3.40 -34.74
CA GLY A 97 -3.16 -2.79 -34.89
C GLY A 97 -4.38 -3.38 -34.15
N GLU A 98 -5.46 -2.68 -33.82
CA GLU A 98 -5.92 -1.30 -33.94
C GLU A 98 -7.29 -1.25 -33.21
N THR A 99 -7.57 -0.17 -32.47
CA THR A 99 -8.91 0.35 -32.04
C THR A 99 -9.95 -0.52 -31.32
N SER A 100 -10.46 0.00 -30.21
CA SER A 100 -11.88 0.40 -30.13
C SER A 100 -12.13 1.36 -28.97
N MET A 101 -12.78 2.48 -29.29
CA MET A 101 -13.44 3.34 -28.31
C MET A 101 -14.49 2.54 -27.54
N GLY A 102 -14.57 2.81 -26.24
CA GLY A 102 -15.66 2.36 -25.39
C GLY A 102 -15.85 3.36 -24.26
N GLU A 103 -16.51 4.46 -24.61
CA GLU A 103 -17.43 5.28 -23.83
C GLU A 103 -17.30 5.35 -22.30
N ALA A 104 -17.24 6.58 -21.81
CA ALA A 104 -17.42 6.91 -20.40
C ALA A 104 -18.75 6.39 -19.87
N ASP A 105 -18.74 5.74 -18.70
CA ASP A 105 -19.80 6.00 -17.74
C ASP A 105 -19.35 5.95 -16.28
N ARG A 106 -19.88 6.90 -15.54
CA ARG A 106 -19.58 7.22 -14.15
C ARG A 106 -20.49 6.34 -13.28
N PHE A 107 -19.94 5.60 -12.33
CA PHE A 107 -20.75 5.07 -11.22
C PHE A 107 -19.96 5.27 -9.93
N ALA A 108 -20.23 6.35 -9.21
CA ALA A 108 -21.34 6.52 -8.27
C ALA A 108 -20.92 6.06 -6.86
N GLN A 109 -20.80 7.08 -6.01
CA GLN A 109 -20.92 7.09 -4.56
C GLN A 109 -21.56 5.82 -3.98
N ASN A 110 -20.94 5.24 -2.96
CA ASN A 110 -21.74 4.69 -1.87
C ASN A 110 -21.40 5.44 -0.58
N ASP A 111 -22.36 6.30 -0.28
CA ASP A 111 -22.56 7.05 0.95
C ASP A 111 -22.72 6.11 2.16
N GLU A 112 -22.23 6.64 3.27
CA GLU A 112 -22.62 6.51 4.68
C GLU A 112 -23.54 5.38 5.21
N ALA A 113 -23.24 5.05 6.48
CA ALA A 113 -24.12 4.55 7.55
C ALA A 113 -24.49 3.04 7.58
N ASP A 114 -23.98 2.34 8.60
CA ASP A 114 -24.81 2.15 9.78
C ASP A 114 -23.97 1.98 11.06
N LYS A 115 -24.38 2.71 12.08
CA LYS A 115 -23.79 2.84 13.40
C LYS A 115 -24.84 2.33 14.38
N ALA A 116 -24.84 1.04 14.70
CA ALA A 116 -25.69 0.50 15.75
C ALA A 116 -24.89 0.33 17.05
N LEU A 117 -25.06 1.34 17.91
CA LEU A 117 -24.56 1.46 19.27
C LEU A 117 -25.14 0.37 20.20
N HIS A 118 -24.34 0.04 21.22
CA HIS A 118 -24.75 -0.65 22.44
C HIS A 118 -25.97 0.01 23.10
N THR A 119 -26.92 -0.78 23.63
CA THR A 119 -27.76 -0.39 24.77
C THR A 119 -28.10 -1.61 25.62
N ILE A 120 -28.11 -1.36 26.93
CA ILE A 120 -28.14 -2.21 28.12
C ILE A 120 -29.51 -2.02 28.80
N ALA A 121 -30.15 -3.07 29.32
CA ALA A 121 -31.11 -3.13 30.46
C ALA A 121 -31.73 -4.54 30.49
N ALA A 122 -31.70 -5.35 31.57
CA ALA A 122 -32.28 -5.22 32.90
C ALA A 122 -33.82 -5.26 32.92
N GLU A 123 -34.39 -6.43 33.22
CA GLU A 123 -35.38 -6.70 34.28
C GLU A 123 -35.62 -8.21 34.43
#